data_AF-A0A2K9J2W5-F1
#
_entry.id   AF-A0A2K9J2W5-F1
#
_cell.length_a   1.000
_cell.length_b   1.000
_cell.length_c   1.000
_cell.angle_alpha   90.00
_cell.angle_beta   90.00
_cell.angle_gamma   90.00
#
_symmetry.space_group_name_H-M   'P 1'
#
loop_
_entity.id
_entity.type
_entity.pdbx_description
1 polymer ?
#
loop_
_entity_poly.entity_id
_entity_poly.type
_entity_poly.pdbx_seq_one_letter_code
_entity_poly.pdbx_strand_id
1 'polypeptide(L)'
;MKRKSISIAVYMIIGLATIGLLTQLFTKPANLINNMFISIGFGVVLFAIIYFVFIRKKSSSNEMKKYKQAVKQSKAKYHQQKPAYKANATKQQPTSPTLRKKKHKRAAHLRVIEGNKHKRKDRASF
;
A
#
# COMPACT_ATOMS: atom_id res chain seq x y z
N MET A 1 -26.50 -46.53 -0.48
CA MET A 1 -27.82 -46.00 -0.91
C MET A 1 -27.90 -44.46 -0.92
N LYS A 2 -27.33 -43.74 0.06
CA LYS A 2 -27.43 -42.25 0.17
C LYS A 2 -27.01 -41.45 -1.08
N ARG A 3 -25.94 -41.85 -1.80
CA ARG A 3 -25.47 -41.12 -3.00
C ARG A 3 -26.48 -41.16 -4.16
N LYS A 4 -27.13 -42.31 -4.39
CA LYS A 4 -28.13 -42.46 -5.46
C LYS A 4 -29.40 -41.63 -5.19
N SER A 5 -29.85 -41.58 -3.95
CA SER A 5 -31.00 -40.75 -3.54
C SER A 5 -30.71 -39.25 -3.70
N ILE A 6 -29.50 -38.80 -3.35
CA ILE A 6 -29.07 -37.41 -3.56
C ILE A 6 -29.04 -37.09 -5.06
N SER A 7 -28.51 -37.97 -5.91
CA SER A 7 -28.51 -37.77 -7.36
C SER A 7 -29.92 -37.69 -7.96
N ILE A 8 -30.84 -38.55 -7.52
CA ILE A 8 -32.26 -38.46 -7.94
C ILE A 8 -32.86 -37.11 -7.57
N ALA A 9 -32.64 -36.64 -6.33
CA ALA A 9 -33.18 -35.36 -5.89
C ALA A 9 -32.63 -34.19 -6.71
N VAL A 10 -31.33 -34.21 -7.03
CA VAL A 10 -30.69 -33.20 -7.90
C VAL A 10 -31.32 -33.20 -9.30
N TYR A 11 -31.53 -34.38 -9.91
CA TYR A 11 -32.19 -34.45 -11.23
C TYR A 11 -33.64 -33.96 -11.19
N MET A 12 -34.39 -34.25 -10.12
CA MET A 12 -35.75 -33.73 -9.95
C MET A 12 -35.76 -32.20 -9.84
N ILE A 13 -34.83 -31.62 -9.08
CA ILE A 13 -34.69 -30.16 -8.94
C ILE A 13 -34.34 -29.52 -10.29
N ILE A 14 -33.38 -30.10 -11.02
CA ILE A 14 -32.99 -29.61 -12.35
C ILE A 14 -34.17 -29.71 -13.32
N GLY A 15 -34.88 -30.85 -13.34
CA GLY A 15 -36.06 -31.05 -14.18
C GLY A 15 -37.15 -30.00 -13.89
N LEU A 16 -37.50 -29.80 -12.63
CA LEU A 16 -38.46 -28.78 -12.23
C LEU A 16 -38.01 -27.36 -12.60
N ALA A 17 -36.73 -27.05 -12.42
CA ALA A 17 -36.16 -25.76 -12.81
C ALA A 17 -36.26 -25.53 -14.32
N THR A 18 -35.96 -26.55 -15.15
CA THR A 18 -36.07 -26.43 -16.61
C THR A 18 -37.51 -26.19 -17.06
N ILE A 19 -38.47 -26.92 -16.49
CA ILE A 19 -39.90 -26.74 -16.79
C ILE A 19 -40.37 -25.34 -16.37
N GLY A 20 -39.96 -24.89 -15.18
CA GLY A 20 -40.29 -23.55 -14.69
C GLY A 20 -39.74 -22.45 -15.60
N LEU A 21 -38.50 -22.59 -16.06
CA LEU A 21 -37.87 -21.64 -16.99
C LEU A 21 -38.54 -21.64 -18.35
N LEU A 22 -38.85 -22.80 -18.92
CA LEU A 22 -39.58 -22.89 -20.20
C LEU A 22 -40.97 -22.25 -20.09
N THR A 23 -41.69 -22.54 -19.01
CA THR A 23 -43.02 -21.93 -18.77
C THR A 23 -42.92 -20.42 -18.66
N GLN A 24 -41.93 -19.89 -17.95
CA GLN A 24 -41.70 -18.45 -17.82
C GLN A 24 -41.30 -17.82 -19.16
N LEU A 25 -40.54 -18.54 -19.99
CA LEU A 25 -40.12 -18.07 -21.32
C LEU A 25 -41.32 -17.86 -22.26
N PHE A 26 -42.27 -18.78 -22.28
CA PHE A 26 -43.45 -18.66 -23.14
C PHE A 26 -44.56 -17.77 -22.57
N THR A 27 -44.74 -17.72 -21.25
CA THR A 27 -45.81 -16.93 -20.63
C THR A 27 -45.43 -15.46 -20.42
N LYS A 28 -44.19 -15.18 -19.99
CA LYS A 28 -43.74 -13.83 -19.62
C LYS A 28 -42.24 -13.63 -19.91
N PRO A 29 -41.83 -13.62 -21.20
CA PRO A 29 -40.42 -13.50 -21.59
C PRO A 29 -39.78 -12.18 -21.13
N ALA A 30 -40.54 -11.08 -21.16
CA ALA A 30 -40.05 -9.77 -20.73
C ALA A 30 -39.63 -9.76 -19.24
N ASN A 31 -40.39 -10.45 -18.38
CA ASN A 31 -40.09 -10.54 -16.95
C ASN A 31 -38.82 -11.36 -16.69
N LEU A 32 -38.57 -12.42 -17.47
CA LEU A 32 -37.34 -13.20 -17.37
C LEU A 32 -36.11 -12.32 -17.63
N ILE A 33 -36.14 -11.55 -18.73
CA ILE A 33 -35.06 -10.66 -19.13
C ILE A 33 -34.85 -9.55 -18.09
N ASN A 34 -35.92 -8.90 -17.65
CA ASN A 34 -35.85 -7.87 -16.61
C ASN A 34 -35.25 -8.42 -15.32
N ASN A 35 -35.66 -9.62 -14.90
CA ASN A 35 -35.13 -10.25 -13.71
C ASN A 35 -33.65 -10.62 -13.84
N MET A 36 -33.19 -11.03 -15.03
CA MET A 36 -31.75 -11.21 -15.30
C MET A 36 -30.98 -9.90 -15.16
N PHE A 37 -31.47 -8.79 -15.74
CA PHE A 37 -30.83 -7.50 -15.60
C PHE A 37 -30.79 -7.01 -14.14
N ILE A 38 -31.87 -7.21 -13.39
CA ILE A 38 -31.93 -6.87 -11.97
C ILE A 38 -30.94 -7.72 -11.17
N SER A 39 -30.86 -9.02 -11.45
CA SER A 39 -29.92 -9.92 -10.79
C SER A 39 -28.45 -9.53 -11.07
N ILE A 40 -28.13 -9.27 -12.33
CA ILE A 40 -26.79 -8.80 -12.74
C ILE A 40 -26.49 -7.44 -12.11
N GLY A 41 -27.44 -6.50 -12.18
CA GLY A 41 -27.32 -5.17 -11.58
C GLY A 41 -27.08 -5.24 -10.08
N PHE A 42 -27.84 -6.08 -9.36
CA PHE A 42 -27.65 -6.29 -7.93
C PHE A 42 -26.28 -6.91 -7.61
N GLY A 43 -25.82 -7.88 -8.42
CA GLY A 43 -24.48 -8.45 -8.31
C GLY A 43 -23.38 -7.41 -8.50
N VAL A 44 -23.52 -6.53 -9.50
CA VAL A 44 -22.58 -5.41 -9.74
C VAL A 44 -22.60 -4.41 -8.57
N VAL A 45 -23.78 -4.07 -8.05
CA VAL A 45 -23.91 -3.16 -6.90
C VAL A 45 -23.25 -3.76 -5.66
N LEU A 46 -23.53 -5.02 -5.34
CA LEU A 46 -22.88 -5.71 -4.22
C LEU A 46 -21.35 -5.78 -4.40
N PHE A 47 -20.88 -6.13 -5.59
CA PHE A 47 -19.46 -6.16 -5.90
C PHE A 47 -18.83 -4.78 -5.74
N ALA A 48 -19.48 -3.72 -6.25
CA ALA A 48 -19.01 -2.35 -6.15
C ALA A 48 -18.92 -1.89 -4.69
N ILE A 49 -19.91 -2.23 -3.85
CA ILE A 49 -19.89 -1.93 -2.41
C ILE A 49 -18.70 -2.63 -1.76
N ILE A 50 -18.53 -3.94 -1.97
CA ILE A 50 -17.43 -4.72 -1.39
C ILE A 50 -16.08 -4.17 -1.88
N TYR A 51 -15.93 -3.92 -3.17
CA TYR A 51 -14.72 -3.38 -3.78
C TYR A 51 -14.38 -1.99 -3.21
N PHE A 52 -15.37 -1.10 -3.12
CA PHE A 52 -15.16 0.24 -2.61
C PHE A 52 -14.83 0.25 -1.11
N VAL A 53 -15.50 -0.57 -0.31
CA VAL A 53 -15.29 -0.62 1.15
C VAL A 53 -13.96 -1.29 1.50
N PHE A 54 -13.66 -2.45 0.90
CA PHE A 54 -12.52 -3.27 1.30
C PHE A 54 -11.26 -3.03 0.46
N ILE A 55 -11.39 -2.86 -0.85
CA ILE A 55 -10.24 -2.85 -1.77
C ILE A 55 -9.77 -1.42 -2.03
N ARG A 56 -10.68 -0.47 -2.26
CA ARG A 56 -10.34 0.92 -2.60
C ARG A 56 -9.56 1.63 -1.48
N LYS A 57 -9.86 1.35 -0.21
CA LYS A 57 -9.13 1.95 0.93
C LYS A 57 -7.68 1.44 1.07
N LYS A 58 -7.37 0.24 0.55
CA LYS A 58 -6.04 -0.38 0.71
C LYS A 58 -5.02 0.11 -0.33
N SER A 59 -5.48 0.55 -1.51
CA SER A 59 -4.61 0.95 -2.63
C SER A 59 -4.07 2.39 -2.55
N SER A 60 -4.62 3.24 -1.68
CA SER A 60 -3.99 4.53 -1.34
C SER A 60 -2.73 4.27 -0.52
N SER A 61 -1.63 3.91 -1.19
CA SER A 61 -0.30 3.89 -0.60
C SER A 61 -0.04 5.26 0.02
N ASN A 62 -0.23 5.33 1.34
CA ASN A 62 0.01 6.52 2.13
C ASN A 62 1.51 6.83 2.23
N GLU A 63 2.37 6.16 1.46
CA GLU A 63 3.82 6.36 1.47
C GLU A 63 4.21 7.80 1.15
N MET A 64 3.56 8.46 0.18
CA MET A 64 3.78 9.87 -0.10
C MET A 64 3.39 10.76 1.10
N LYS A 65 2.28 10.45 1.78
CA LYS A 65 1.85 11.19 2.98
C LYS A 65 2.79 10.94 4.16
N LYS A 66 3.21 9.69 4.38
CA LYS A 66 4.19 9.29 5.40
C LYS A 66 5.55 9.93 5.16
N TYR A 67 6.02 9.94 3.91
CA TYR A 67 7.25 10.61 3.49
C TYR A 67 7.18 12.11 3.77
N LYS A 68 6.11 12.79 3.34
CA LYS A 68 5.89 14.22 3.65
C LYS A 68 5.89 14.50 5.15
N GLN A 69 5.24 13.64 5.96
CA GLN A 69 5.25 13.75 7.41
C GLN A 69 6.65 13.56 8.01
N ALA A 70 7.40 12.53 7.56
CA ALA A 70 8.76 12.26 8.02
C ALA A 70 9.73 13.39 7.65
N VAL A 71 9.61 13.94 6.43
CA VAL A 71 10.40 15.11 6.01
C VAL A 71 10.08 16.33 6.88
N LYS A 72 8.80 16.58 7.18
CA LYS A 72 8.38 17.68 8.06
C LYS A 72 8.97 17.52 9.47
N GLN A 73 8.92 16.31 10.04
CA GLN A 73 9.49 16.00 11.36
C GLN A 73 11.02 16.16 11.36
N SER A 74 11.72 15.65 10.33
CA SER A 74 13.17 15.80 10.18
C SER A 74 13.56 17.27 10.07
N LYS A 75 12.89 18.04 9.20
CA LYS A 75 13.10 19.48 9.09
C LYS A 75 12.89 20.20 10.42
N ALA A 76 11.80 19.92 11.14
CA ALA A 76 11.55 20.53 12.45
C ALA A 76 12.66 20.22 13.48
N LYS A 77 13.15 18.97 13.52
CA LYS A 77 14.21 18.54 14.46
C LYS A 77 15.57 19.18 14.17
N TYR A 78 15.94 19.30 12.89
CA TYR A 78 17.26 19.79 12.49
C TYR A 78 17.29 21.30 12.16
N HIS A 79 16.14 21.97 12.04
CA HIS A 79 16.11 23.43 11.85
C HIS A 79 16.54 24.22 13.09
N GLN A 80 16.46 23.65 14.29
CA GLN A 80 16.92 24.30 15.52
C GLN A 80 18.44 24.15 15.77
N GLN A 81 19.15 23.35 14.97
CA GLN A 81 20.58 23.06 15.19
C GLN A 81 21.53 23.68 14.16
N LYS A 82 21.03 24.52 13.25
CA LYS A 82 21.94 25.34 12.44
C LYS A 82 22.26 26.61 13.24
N PRO A 83 23.48 26.77 13.79
CA PRO A 83 23.93 28.11 14.13
C PRO A 83 23.83 28.92 12.82
N ALA A 84 23.06 30.00 12.85
CA ALA A 84 23.00 30.95 11.77
C ALA A 84 24.38 31.60 11.64
N TYR A 85 25.30 30.94 10.94
CA TYR A 85 26.42 31.64 10.36
C TYR A 85 25.82 32.47 9.23
N LYS A 86 25.40 33.69 9.59
CA LYS A 86 25.08 34.78 8.68
C LYS A 86 26.36 35.06 7.90
N ALA A 87 26.61 34.27 6.86
CA ALA A 87 27.58 34.63 5.83
C ALA A 87 27.03 35.91 5.20
N ASN A 88 27.72 37.00 5.48
CA ASN A 88 27.43 38.31 4.95
C ASN A 88 27.21 38.25 3.44
N ALA A 89 26.17 38.97 3.02
CA ALA A 89 25.85 39.20 1.64
C ALA A 89 27.05 39.83 0.92
N THR A 90 27.62 39.11 -0.04
CA THR A 90 28.33 39.74 -1.15
C THR A 90 27.83 39.11 -2.43
N LYS A 91 27.08 39.93 -3.17
CA LYS A 91 26.77 39.77 -4.59
C LYS A 91 28.01 39.32 -5.35
N GLN A 92 27.86 38.36 -6.27
CA GLN A 92 28.42 38.37 -7.64
C GLN A 92 28.49 36.93 -8.21
N GLN A 93 27.58 36.63 -9.14
CA GLN A 93 27.85 35.74 -10.28
C GLN A 93 28.69 36.53 -11.31
N PRO A 94 29.25 35.91 -12.38
CA PRO A 94 29.83 34.57 -12.52
C PRO A 94 31.19 34.61 -13.27
N THR A 95 32.20 33.80 -12.92
CA THR A 95 33.38 33.63 -13.79
C THR A 95 33.92 32.20 -13.78
N SER A 96 33.79 31.57 -14.96
CA SER A 96 34.63 30.57 -15.64
C SER A 96 35.39 29.46 -14.88
N PRO A 97 35.53 28.26 -15.49
CA PRO A 97 36.07 27.08 -14.83
C PRO A 97 37.60 27.14 -14.80
N THR A 98 38.20 27.00 -13.62
CA THR A 98 39.64 26.69 -13.52
C THR A 98 39.82 25.36 -12.82
N LEU A 99 40.18 24.36 -13.62
CA LEU A 99 40.77 23.12 -13.13
C LEU A 99 42.04 23.48 -12.37
N ARG A 100 42.08 23.42 -11.02
CA ARG A 100 43.34 23.21 -10.30
C ARG A 100 43.17 22.38 -9.03
N LYS A 101 43.76 21.18 -9.13
CA LYS A 101 44.47 20.41 -8.10
C LYS A 101 43.62 19.65 -7.06
N LYS A 102 43.55 18.33 -7.27
CA LYS A 102 43.21 17.34 -6.24
C LYS A 102 44.13 17.52 -5.02
N LYS A 103 43.63 18.13 -3.95
CA LYS A 103 44.22 17.98 -2.62
C LYS A 103 43.71 16.67 -2.03
N HIS A 104 44.61 15.69 -1.87
CA HIS A 104 44.38 14.51 -1.04
C HIS A 104 43.98 14.97 0.37
N LYS A 105 42.68 14.95 0.67
CA LYS A 105 42.19 15.13 2.04
C LYS A 105 42.46 13.81 2.77
N ARG A 106 43.53 13.77 3.56
CA ARG A 106 43.75 12.75 4.59
C ARG A 106 42.47 12.63 5.42
N ALA A 107 41.96 11.40 5.60
CA ALA A 107 40.79 11.13 6.42
C ALA A 107 41.16 11.26 7.91
N ALA A 108 41.28 12.50 8.39
CA ALA A 108 41.70 12.81 9.77
C ALA A 108 40.53 12.82 10.77
N HIS A 109 39.48 12.01 10.55
CA HIS A 109 38.40 11.87 11.55
C HIS A 109 37.60 10.56 11.41
N LEU A 110 38.26 9.41 11.30
CA LEU A 110 37.65 8.20 11.84
C LEU A 110 37.95 8.17 13.33
N ARG A 111 37.08 8.81 14.13
CA ARG A 111 37.03 8.52 15.56
C ARG A 111 36.19 7.27 15.74
N VAL A 112 36.76 6.27 16.40
CA VAL A 112 36.04 5.09 16.86
C VAL A 112 34.88 5.58 17.71
N ILE A 113 33.65 5.25 17.33
CA ILE A 113 32.50 5.39 18.21
C ILE A 113 32.72 4.32 19.28
N GLU A 114 33.20 4.73 20.45
CA GLU A 114 33.12 3.87 21.62
C GLU A 114 31.64 3.70 21.96
N GLY A 115 31.07 2.60 21.45
CA GLY A 115 29.77 2.14 21.90
C GLY A 115 29.85 1.88 23.40
N ASN A 116 28.80 2.25 24.12
CA ASN A 116 28.60 2.00 25.54
C ASN A 116 28.82 0.51 25.86
N LYS A 117 30.05 0.07 26.11
CA LYS A 117 30.37 -1.26 26.64
C LYS A 117 30.23 -1.18 28.15
N HIS A 118 29.00 -1.31 28.60
CA HIS A 118 28.59 -1.74 29.93
C HIS A 118 29.67 -2.64 30.54
N LYS A 119 30.22 -2.19 31.67
CA LYS A 119 31.14 -2.89 32.57
C LYS A 119 30.77 -4.39 32.70
N ARG A 120 31.40 -5.28 31.92
CA ARG A 120 31.54 -6.66 32.37
C ARG A 120 32.75 -6.69 33.29
N LYS A 121 32.48 -6.96 34.57
CA LYS A 121 33.50 -7.27 35.57
C LYS A 121 34.46 -8.29 34.99
N ASP A 122 35.73 -7.91 34.99
CA ASP A 122 36.85 -8.80 34.74
C ASP A 122 36.77 -9.95 35.76
N ARG A 123 36.53 -11.16 35.26
CA ARG A 123 36.68 -12.40 36.01
C ARG A 123 37.80 -13.19 35.35
N ALA A 124 39.01 -12.65 35.42
CA ALA A 124 40.21 -13.45 35.33
C ALA A 124 40.48 -14.01 36.74
N SER A 125 40.09 -15.28 36.92
CA SER A 125 40.51 -16.13 38.02
C SER A 125 42.02 -16.41 37.92
N PHE A 126 42.74 -16.23 39.02
CA PHE A 126 44.04 -16.85 39.27
C PHE A 126 43.83 -18.16 40.03
#